data_AF-A0A7V1AKT5-F1
#
_entry.id   AF-A0A7V1AKT5-F1
#
_cell.length_a   1.000
_cell.length_b   1.000
_cell.length_c   1.000
_cell.angle_alpha   90.00
_cell.angle_beta   90.00
_cell.angle_gamma   90.00
#
_symmetry.space_group_name_H-M   'P 1'
#
loop_
_entity.id
_entity.type
_entity.pdbx_description
1 polymer ?
#
loop_
_entity_poly.entity_id
_entity_poly.type
_entity_poly.pdbx_seq_one_letter_code
_entity_poly.pdbx_strand_id
1 'polypeptide(L)'
;MEVDYPSDIIEFSSQFSTEEACFSYLNRIRWPKGFVCPHCLQNGGWWLEKHLRFECKACHRQTSPLSGTLLHRSHFPLRLWFWAAYFVSTHTPGMSAVQLQRQLSIVVLHIKLSQKGGFYSN
;
A
#
# COMPACT_ATOMS: atom_id res chain seq x y z
N MET A 1 -15.22 12.36 -9.13
CA MET A 1 -13.77 12.07 -9.00
C MET A 1 -13.56 10.69 -9.57
N GLU A 2 -13.03 10.60 -10.78
CA GLU A 2 -12.63 9.32 -11.36
C GLU A 2 -11.35 8.85 -10.67
N VAL A 3 -11.45 7.71 -9.99
CA VAL A 3 -10.26 6.94 -9.64
C VAL A 3 -9.86 6.23 -10.91
N ASP A 4 -8.93 6.83 -11.64
CA ASP A 4 -8.29 6.26 -12.82
C ASP A 4 -7.66 4.91 -12.47
N TYR A 5 -8.38 3.84 -12.78
CA TYR A 5 -7.97 2.45 -12.57
C TYR A 5 -7.49 1.90 -13.91
N PRO A 6 -6.31 1.27 -13.97
CA PRO A 6 -5.77 0.79 -15.23
C PRO A 6 -6.67 -0.28 -15.84
N SER A 7 -6.92 -0.17 -17.13
CA SER A 7 -7.84 -1.04 -17.87
C SER A 7 -7.24 -2.41 -18.17
N ASP A 8 -5.90 -2.49 -18.24
CA ASP A 8 -5.16 -3.71 -18.50
C ASP A 8 -3.80 -3.76 -17.78
N ILE A 9 -3.11 -4.89 -17.91
CA ILE A 9 -1.84 -5.16 -17.24
C ILE A 9 -0.68 -4.29 -17.75
N ILE A 10 -0.72 -3.87 -19.01
CA ILE A 10 0.32 -3.03 -19.63
C ILE A 10 0.23 -1.62 -19.06
N GLU A 11 -0.99 -1.07 -19.01
CA GLU A 11 -1.27 0.22 -18.38
C GLU A 11 -0.90 0.18 -16.89
N PHE A 12 -1.33 -0.86 -16.17
CA PHE A 12 -0.99 -1.06 -14.77
C PHE A 12 0.53 -1.06 -14.54
N SER A 13 1.27 -1.84 -15.34
CA SER A 13 2.72 -1.96 -15.18
C SER A 13 3.44 -0.64 -15.48
N SER A 14 2.91 0.16 -16.42
CA SER A 14 3.44 1.48 -16.76
C SER A 14 3.17 2.48 -15.63
N GLN A 15 1.91 2.57 -15.20
CA GLN A 15 1.44 3.51 -14.18
C GLN A 15 2.08 3.26 -12.81
N PHE A 16 2.33 1.99 -12.45
CA PHE A 16 2.91 1.58 -11.17
C PHE A 16 4.33 1.00 -11.32
N SER A 17 5.11 1.64 -12.20
CA SER A 17 6.50 1.24 -12.49
C SER A 17 7.47 1.55 -11.35
N THR A 18 7.19 2.56 -10.52
CA THR A 18 8.05 3.00 -9.40
C THR A 18 7.30 3.11 -8.07
N GLU A 19 8.05 3.13 -6.96
CA GLU A 19 7.48 3.36 -5.61
C GLU A 19 6.82 4.75 -5.54
N GLU A 20 7.46 5.77 -6.09
CA GLU A 20 6.99 7.16 -6.10
C GLU A 20 5.65 7.30 -6.84
N ALA A 21 5.46 6.56 -7.95
CA ALA A 21 4.20 6.53 -8.67
C ALA A 21 3.07 5.90 -7.83
N CYS A 22 3.38 4.80 -7.13
CA CYS A 22 2.43 4.17 -6.20
C CYS A 22 2.06 5.10 -5.03
N PHE A 23 3.04 5.81 -4.45
CA PHE A 23 2.79 6.81 -3.40
C PHE A 23 1.95 7.98 -3.90
N SER A 24 2.23 8.48 -5.09
CA SER A 24 1.49 9.58 -5.71
C SER A 24 0.03 9.19 -5.97
N TYR A 25 -0.20 7.96 -6.43
CA TYR A 25 -1.54 7.40 -6.59
C TYR A 25 -2.30 7.32 -5.25
N LEU A 26 -1.66 6.77 -4.20
CA LEU A 26 -2.29 6.72 -2.88
C LEU A 26 -2.57 8.10 -2.29
N ASN A 27 -1.67 9.06 -2.49
CA ASN A 27 -1.86 10.44 -2.07
C ASN A 27 -3.11 11.05 -2.69
N ARG A 28 -3.28 10.88 -4.00
CA ARG A 28 -4.42 11.41 -4.76
C ARG A 28 -5.74 10.83 -4.28
N ILE A 29 -5.79 9.53 -4.00
CA ILE A 29 -7.02 8.86 -3.54
C ILE A 29 -7.32 9.21 -2.08
N ARG A 30 -6.30 9.22 -1.23
CA ARG A 30 -6.46 9.47 0.20
C ARG A 30 -6.82 10.92 0.50
N TRP A 31 -6.22 11.86 -0.21
CA TRP A 31 -6.33 13.30 0.03
C TRP A 31 -6.66 14.06 -1.26
N PRO A 32 -7.85 13.81 -1.85
CA PRO A 32 -8.21 14.39 -3.14
C PRO A 32 -8.37 15.91 -3.14
N LYS A 33 -8.66 16.47 -1.96
CA LYS A 33 -8.81 17.93 -1.74
C LYS A 33 -7.60 18.54 -1.03
N GLY A 34 -6.48 17.82 -0.99
CA GLY A 34 -5.27 18.20 -0.25
C GLY A 34 -5.12 17.49 1.08
N PHE A 35 -3.90 17.55 1.63
CA PHE A 35 -3.49 16.81 2.82
C PHE A 35 -4.27 17.24 4.07
N VAL A 36 -4.82 16.24 4.77
CA VAL A 36 -5.42 16.38 6.10
C VAL A 36 -4.66 15.49 7.07
N CYS A 37 -4.12 16.08 8.13
CA CYS A 37 -3.31 15.35 9.10
C CYS A 37 -4.17 14.34 9.87
N PRO A 38 -3.85 13.03 9.87
CA PRO A 38 -4.62 12.03 10.60
C PRO A 38 -4.49 12.14 12.12
N HIS A 39 -3.52 12.92 12.63
CA HIS A 39 -3.28 13.10 14.06
C HIS A 39 -4.08 14.25 14.66
N CYS A 40 -4.03 15.43 14.04
CA CYS A 40 -4.68 16.65 14.55
C CYS A 40 -5.88 17.12 13.71
N LEU A 41 -6.17 16.43 12.60
CA LEU A 41 -7.28 16.72 11.67
C LEU A 41 -7.22 18.10 11.00
N GLN A 42 -6.11 18.82 11.14
CA GLN A 42 -5.89 20.09 10.46
C GLN A 42 -5.49 19.87 9.00
N ASN A 43 -5.96 20.79 8.16
CA ASN A 43 -5.59 20.83 6.75
C ASN A 43 -4.22 21.49 6.58
N GLY A 44 -3.50 21.05 5.56
CA GLY A 44 -2.27 21.69 5.15
C GLY A 44 -1.01 21.06 5.75
N GLY A 45 0.00 21.03 4.88
CA GLY A 45 1.29 20.42 5.11
C GLY A 45 2.07 20.43 3.80
N TRP A 46 3.34 20.07 3.87
CA TRP A 46 4.21 19.99 2.69
C TRP A 46 4.72 18.57 2.50
N TRP A 47 4.94 18.20 1.25
CA TRP A 47 5.49 16.91 0.88
C TRP A 47 7.01 16.91 1.07
N LEU A 48 7.50 15.88 1.75
CA LEU A 48 8.92 15.59 1.97
C LEU A 48 9.31 14.44 1.04
N GLU A 49 9.75 14.77 -0.18
CA GLU A 49 10.06 13.79 -1.24
C GLU A 49 11.02 12.70 -0.78
N LYS A 50 12.12 13.09 -0.09
CA LYS A 50 13.14 12.15 0.39
C LYS A 50 12.62 11.07 1.34
N HIS A 51 11.52 11.33 2.04
CA HIS A 51 10.96 10.42 3.05
C HIS A 51 9.59 9.88 2.67
N LEU A 52 9.04 10.32 1.53
CA LEU A 52 7.71 9.99 1.04
C LEU A 52 6.63 10.22 2.11
N ARG A 53 6.68 11.39 2.75
CA ARG A 53 5.82 11.78 3.89
C ARG A 53 5.33 13.21 3.74
N PHE A 54 4.19 13.51 4.34
CA PHE A 54 3.73 14.88 4.58
C PHE A 54 4.13 15.34 5.97
N GLU A 55 4.61 16.57 6.09
CA GLU A 55 4.72 17.24 7.40
C GLU A 55 3.53 18.17 7.61
N CYS A 56 2.81 17.98 8.72
CA CYS A 56 1.66 18.81 9.05
C CYS A 56 2.08 20.21 9.49
N LYS A 57 1.45 21.25 8.94
CA LYS A 57 1.72 22.64 9.32
C LYS A 57 1.36 22.97 10.78
N ALA A 58 0.35 22.29 11.35
CA ALA A 58 -0.17 22.61 12.68
C ALA A 58 0.57 21.90 13.82
N CYS A 59 0.89 20.61 13.65
CA CYS A 59 1.49 19.79 14.70
C CYS A 59 2.89 19.27 14.37
N HIS A 60 3.46 19.64 13.21
CA HIS A 60 4.77 19.21 12.70
C HIS A 60 4.96 17.69 12.59
N ARG A 61 3.88 16.92 12.73
CA ARG A 61 3.96 15.47 12.66
C ARG A 61 4.07 15.00 11.22
N GLN A 62 5.10 14.19 10.97
CA GLN A 62 5.30 13.56 9.67
C GLN A 62 4.41 12.33 9.51
N THR A 63 3.68 12.28 8.40
CA THR A 63 2.67 11.27 8.10
C THR A 63 2.98 10.64 6.75
N SER A 64 3.19 9.33 6.73
CA SER A 64 3.25 8.57 5.46
C SER A 64 1.84 8.44 4.87
N PRO A 65 1.68 8.40 3.55
CA PRO A 65 0.40 8.10 2.90
C PRO A 65 -0.21 6.75 3.33
N LEU A 66 0.64 5.82 3.79
CA LEU A 66 0.26 4.51 4.33
C LEU A 66 -0.21 4.57 5.80
N SER A 67 -0.17 5.73 6.45
CA SER A 67 -0.45 5.83 7.90
C SER A 67 -1.90 5.50 8.21
N GLY A 68 -2.14 4.48 9.03
CA GLY A 68 -3.51 4.05 9.35
C GLY A 68 -4.27 3.41 8.19
N THR A 69 -3.57 2.87 7.19
CA THR A 69 -4.18 1.96 6.19
C THR A 69 -3.77 0.52 6.45
N LEU A 70 -4.32 -0.44 5.69
CA LEU A 70 -3.86 -1.84 5.67
C LEU A 70 -2.35 -1.96 5.39
N LEU A 71 -1.79 -1.00 4.65
CA LEU A 71 -0.38 -0.95 4.26
C LEU A 71 0.51 -0.33 5.35
N HIS A 72 -0.09 0.11 6.47
CA HIS A 72 0.66 0.71 7.57
C HIS A 72 1.67 -0.28 8.14
N ARG A 73 2.93 0.16 8.31
CA ARG A 73 4.05 -0.66 8.80
C ARG A 73 4.31 -1.92 7.98
N SER A 74 3.87 -1.96 6.73
CA SER A 74 4.32 -3.02 5.84
C SER A 74 5.82 -2.87 5.58
N HIS A 75 6.54 -3.99 5.66
CA HIS A 75 7.95 -4.08 5.30
C HIS A 75 8.14 -4.41 3.81
N PHE A 76 7.05 -4.58 3.07
CA PHE A 76 7.09 -4.85 1.64
C PHE A 76 7.11 -3.54 0.84
N PRO A 77 7.86 -3.49 -0.27
CA PRO A 77 7.79 -2.38 -1.22
C PRO A 77 6.34 -2.12 -1.64
N LEU A 78 5.94 -0.86 -1.80
CA LEU A 78 4.58 -0.50 -2.13
C LEU A 78 4.16 -1.04 -3.49
N ARG A 79 5.09 -1.10 -4.44
CA ARG A 79 4.86 -1.65 -5.77
C ARG A 79 4.43 -3.12 -5.70
N LEU A 80 4.95 -3.89 -4.75
CA LEU A 80 4.59 -5.28 -4.53
C LEU A 80 3.13 -5.42 -4.07
N TRP A 81 2.67 -4.50 -3.21
CA TRP A 81 1.28 -4.45 -2.78
C TRP A 81 0.32 -4.11 -3.91
N PHE A 82 0.73 -3.23 -4.82
CA PHE A 82 -0.07 -2.89 -5.99
C PHE A 82 -0.25 -4.11 -6.89
N TRP A 83 0.85 -4.83 -7.19
CA TRP A 83 0.76 -6.07 -7.95
C TRP A 83 -0.10 -7.12 -7.24
N ALA A 84 0.03 -7.24 -5.92
CA ALA A 84 -0.80 -8.15 -5.14
C ALA A 84 -2.29 -7.81 -5.25
N ALA A 85 -2.64 -6.54 -5.10
CA ALA A 85 -4.01 -6.06 -5.24
C ALA A 85 -4.54 -6.29 -6.67
N TYR A 86 -3.73 -6.05 -7.69
CA TYR A 86 -4.09 -6.29 -9.09
C TYR A 86 -4.39 -7.77 -9.35
N PHE A 87 -3.50 -8.68 -8.96
CA PHE A 87 -3.71 -10.10 -9.16
C PHE A 87 -4.92 -10.65 -8.41
N VAL A 88 -5.14 -10.22 -7.18
CA VAL A 88 -6.30 -10.65 -6.38
C VAL A 88 -7.61 -10.10 -6.94
N SER A 89 -7.62 -8.88 -7.50
CA SER A 89 -8.84 -8.24 -8.04
C SER A 89 -9.20 -8.66 -9.46
N THR A 90 -8.22 -9.03 -10.29
CA THR A 90 -8.44 -9.36 -11.70
C THR A 90 -8.65 -10.84 -11.99
N HIS A 91 -8.17 -11.74 -11.12
CA HIS A 91 -8.35 -13.18 -11.31
C HIS A 91 -9.66 -13.66 -10.71
N THR A 92 -10.50 -14.32 -11.51
CA THR A 92 -11.69 -15.06 -11.05
C THR A 92 -11.42 -16.56 -11.05
N PRO A 93 -11.74 -17.32 -9.99
CA PRO A 93 -12.51 -16.95 -8.78
C PRO A 93 -11.72 -16.23 -7.67
N GLY A 94 -10.47 -15.85 -7.93
CA GLY A 94 -9.53 -15.24 -6.98
C GLY A 94 -8.13 -15.85 -7.17
N MET A 95 -7.12 -15.28 -6.51
CA MET A 95 -5.79 -15.88 -6.44
C MET A 95 -5.49 -16.40 -5.02
N SER A 96 -5.08 -17.66 -4.90
CA SER A 96 -4.66 -18.21 -3.60
C SER A 96 -3.37 -17.57 -3.12
N ALA A 97 -3.16 -17.50 -1.79
CA ALA A 97 -1.95 -16.93 -1.21
C ALA A 97 -0.65 -17.62 -1.71
N VAL A 98 -0.69 -18.94 -1.93
CA VAL A 98 0.46 -19.71 -2.43
C VAL A 98 0.77 -19.37 -3.89
N GLN A 99 -0.25 -19.20 -4.73
CA GLN A 99 -0.05 -18.76 -6.12
C GLN A 99 0.50 -17.34 -6.16
N LEU A 100 -0.06 -16.44 -5.33
CA LEU A 100 0.40 -15.07 -5.24
C LEU A 100 1.87 -14.97 -4.81
N GLN A 101 2.27 -15.78 -3.83
CA GLN A 101 3.66 -15.88 -3.38
C GLN A 101 4.61 -16.27 -4.52
N ARG A 102 4.21 -17.27 -5.33
CA ARG A 102 5.00 -17.74 -6.49
C ARG A 102 5.11 -16.66 -7.57
N GLN A 103 4.02 -15.96 -7.86
CA GLN A 103 3.97 -14.90 -8.89
C GLN A 103 4.83 -13.70 -8.52
N LEU A 104 4.76 -13.27 -7.26
CA LEU A 104 5.42 -12.06 -6.80
C LEU A 104 6.87 -12.29 -6.35
N SER A 105 7.39 -13.51 -6.48
CA SER A 105 8.70 -13.92 -5.93
C SER A 105 8.90 -13.43 -4.50
N ILE A 106 7.82 -13.40 -3.71
CA ILE A 106 7.90 -13.08 -2.29
C ILE A 106 8.52 -14.31 -1.65
N VAL A 107 9.85 -14.33 -1.63
CA VAL A 107 10.56 -15.08 -0.61
C VAL A 107 9.98 -14.55 0.68
N VAL A 108 9.29 -15.42 1.42
CA VAL A 108 8.89 -15.10 2.78
C VAL A 108 10.20 -14.78 3.47
N LEU A 109 10.54 -13.49 3.59
CA LEU A 109 11.50 -13.00 4.54
C LEU A 109 10.89 -13.35 5.89
N HIS A 110 11.10 -14.59 6.31
CA HIS A 110 10.65 -15.22 7.55
C HIS A 110 9.64 -14.36 8.33
N ILE A 111 8.42 -14.24 7.80
CA ILE A 111 7.28 -14.08 8.69
C ILE A 111 7.26 -15.44 9.36
N LYS A 112 7.91 -15.53 10.53
CA LYS A 112 7.57 -16.51 11.55
C LYS A 112 6.10 -16.23 11.88
N LEU A 113 5.21 -16.75 11.04
CA LEU A 113 3.84 -16.99 11.39
C LEU A 113 3.97 -17.94 12.58
N SER A 114 3.85 -17.36 13.77
CA SER A 114 3.60 -18.07 15.01
C SER A 114 2.21 -18.71 14.88
N GLN A 115 2.08 -19.70 14.01
CA GLN A 115 1.06 -20.73 14.16
C GLN A 115 1.64 -21.78 15.11
N LYS A 116 1.70 -21.44 16.40
CA LYS A 116 1.46 -22.45 17.43
C LYS A 116 -0.04 -22.47 17.67
N GLY A 117 -0.76 -22.99 16.66
CA GLY A 117 -2.07 -23.59 16.89
C GLY A 117 -1.82 -24.90 17.62
N GLY A 118 -1.84 -24.85 18.96
CA GLY A 118 -2.01 -26.05 19.76
C GLY A 118 -3.47 -26.47 19.66
N PHE A 119 -3.72 -27.58 18.97
CA PHE A 119 -4.88 -28.44 19.18
C PHE A 119 -4.59 -29.81 18.55
N TYR A 120 -5.21 -30.85 19.11
CA TYR A 120 -4.89 -32.30 19.10
C TYR A 120 -3.85 -32.70 20.16
N SER A 121 -4.10 -33.62 21.09
CA SER A 121 -5.29 -34.40 21.48
C SER A 121 -4.87 -35.27 22.68
N ASN A 122 -5.70 -35.35 23.71
CA ASN A 122 -5.84 -36.49 24.62
C ASN A 122 -7.25 -36.45 25.19
#